data_AF-A0A8J5CQE9-F1
#
_entry.id   AF-A0A8J5CQE9-F1
#
_cell.length_a   1.000
_cell.length_b   1.000
_cell.length_c   1.000
_cell.angle_alpha   90.00
_cell.angle_beta   90.00
_cell.angle_gamma   90.00
#
_symmetry.space_group_name_H-M   'P 1'
#
loop_
_entity.id
_entity.type
_entity.pdbx_description
1 polymer ?
#
loop_
_entity_poly.entity_id
_entity_poly.type
_entity_poly.pdbx_seq_one_letter_code
_entity_poly.pdbx_strand_id
1 'polypeptide(L)' 'MSLLERFVVLMYDRTSDTTEVNDARKQLFAHNSRALENIPPTQAALQQHIKRASLQGNCWNQTLVLNPELPIPSGWG' A
#
# COMPACT_ATOMS: atom_id res chain seq x y z
N MET A 1 8.70 -5.54 5.48
CA MET A 1 7.26 -5.21 5.42
C MET A 1 6.87 -4.16 6.46
N SER A 2 7.36 -4.26 7.71
CA SER A 2 7.09 -3.31 8.80
C SER A 2 7.26 -1.82 8.46
N LEU A 3 8.31 -1.43 7.72
CA LEU A 3 8.52 -0.03 7.32
C LEU A 3 7.39 0.51 6.42
N LEU A 4 6.95 -0.31 5.44
CA LEU A 4 5.88 0.07 4.51
C LEU A 4 4.52 0.10 5.22
N GLU A 5 4.28 -0.84 6.13
CA GLU A 5 3.09 -0.81 6.97
C GLU A 5 3.06 0.45 7.84
N ARG A 6 4.17 0.79 8.52
CA ARG A 6 4.27 2.02 9.32
C ARG A 6 4.05 3.28 8.48
N PHE A 7 4.62 3.35 7.29
CA PHE A 7 4.39 4.45 6.35
C PHE A 7 2.90 4.61 6.04
N VAL A 8 2.21 3.52 5.71
CA VAL A 8 0.78 3.53 5.41
C VAL A 8 -0.04 3.93 6.64
N VAL A 9 0.26 3.39 7.82
CA VAL A 9 -0.42 3.80 9.07
C VAL A 9 -0.35 5.32 9.24
N LEU A 10 0.83 5.91 9.08
CA LEU A 10 1.04 7.36 9.23
C LEU A 10 0.35 8.20 8.15
N MET A 11 0.05 7.65 6.97
CA MET A 11 -0.76 8.35 5.95
C MET A 11 -2.20 8.54 6.41
N TYR A 12 -2.76 7.55 7.11
CA TYR A 12 -4.14 7.62 7.61
C TYR A 12 -4.20 8.27 8.99
N ASP A 13 -3.24 8.01 9.87
CA ASP A 13 -3.21 8.56 11.22
C ASP A 13 -1.78 8.90 11.65
N ARG A 14 -1.42 10.19 11.50
CA ARG A 14 -0.07 10.70 11.82
C ARG A 14 0.28 10.60 13.30
N THR A 15 -0.71 10.50 14.17
CA THR A 15 -0.53 10.40 15.62
C THR A 15 -0.56 8.96 16.13
N SER A 16 -0.78 7.98 15.25
CA SER A 16 -0.80 6.57 15.65
C SER A 16 0.59 6.10 16.06
N ASP A 17 0.69 5.38 17.17
CA ASP A 17 1.92 4.67 17.58
C ASP A 17 2.02 3.27 16.97
N THR A 18 0.96 2.82 16.30
CA THR A 18 0.87 1.48 15.72
C THR A 18 1.77 1.36 14.48
N THR A 19 2.44 0.22 14.34
CA THR A 19 3.28 -0.10 13.17
C THR A 19 2.58 -0.97 12.14
N GLU A 20 1.59 -1.75 12.57
CA GLU A 20 0.87 -2.73 11.74
C GLU A 20 -0.43 -2.16 11.18
N VAL A 21 -0.68 -2.38 9.88
CA VAL A 21 -1.87 -1.78 9.23
C VAL A 21 -3.18 -2.37 9.72
N ASN A 22 -3.21 -3.64 10.10
CA ASN A 22 -4.43 -4.29 10.60
C ASN A 22 -4.82 -3.76 11.98
N ASP A 23 -3.86 -3.54 12.87
CA ASP A 23 -4.08 -2.97 14.19
C ASP A 23 -4.56 -1.51 14.08
N ALA A 24 -3.90 -0.72 13.23
CA ALA A 24 -4.34 0.66 12.96
C ALA A 24 -5.75 0.68 12.35
N ARG A 25 -6.04 -0.23 11.41
CA ARG A 25 -7.38 -0.36 10.81
C ARG A 25 -8.44 -0.68 11.87
N LYS A 26 -8.15 -1.63 12.77
CA LYS A 26 -9.04 -2.01 13.87
C LYS A 26 -9.31 -0.82 14.80
N GLN A 27 -8.26 -0.11 15.21
CA GLN A 27 -8.38 1.05 16.10
C GLN A 27 -9.20 2.18 15.46
N LEU A 28 -8.89 2.53 14.21
CA LEU A 28 -9.56 3.62 13.51
C LEU A 28 -11.03 3.32 13.20
N PHE A 29 -11.35 2.06 12.94
CA PHE A 29 -12.72 1.61 12.74
C PHE A 29 -13.51 1.58 14.05
N ALA A 30 -12.96 0.94 15.10
CA ALA A 30 -13.70 0.68 16.34
C ALA A 30 -13.75 1.87 17.30
N HIS A 31 -12.65 2.62 17.43
CA HIS A 31 -12.53 3.69 18.44
C HIS A 31 -12.76 5.08 17.87
N ASN A 32 -12.31 5.33 16.64
CA ASN A 32 -12.39 6.66 16.03
C ASN A 32 -13.59 6.81 15.09
N SER A 33 -14.38 5.75 14.91
CA SER A 33 -15.57 5.69 14.04
C SER A 33 -15.34 6.29 12.66
N ARG A 34 -14.13 6.08 12.10
CA ARG A 34 -13.80 6.61 10.77
C ARG A 34 -14.53 5.84 9.69
N ALA A 35 -14.92 6.57 8.64
CA ALA A 35 -15.48 5.97 7.45
C ALA A 35 -14.48 5.00 6.79
N LEU A 36 -14.99 3.99 6.05
CA LEU A 36 -14.18 2.90 5.49
C LEU A 36 -13.11 3.38 4.50
N GLU A 37 -13.37 4.49 3.82
CA GLU A 37 -12.44 5.18 2.92
C GLU A 37 -11.29 5.89 3.66
N ASN A 38 -11.47 6.15 4.96
CA ASN A 38 -10.54 6.90 5.83
C ASN A 38 -9.79 6.00 6.83
N ILE A 39 -9.68 4.71 6.52
CA ILE A 39 -8.90 3.72 7.28
C ILE A 39 -7.91 3.00 6.36
N PRO A 40 -6.75 2.57 6.89
CA PRO A 40 -5.72 1.91 6.08
C PRO A 40 -6.21 0.59 5.47
N PRO A 41 -5.65 0.16 4.32
CA PRO A 41 -5.98 -1.12 3.70
C PRO A 41 -5.67 -2.28 4.64
N THR A 42 -6.24 -3.46 4.35
CA THR A 42 -5.79 -4.70 5.01
C THR A 42 -4.35 -5.01 4.60
N GLN A 43 -3.63 -5.77 5.43
CA GLN A 43 -2.27 -6.19 5.10
C GLN A 43 -2.19 -6.91 3.74
N ALA A 44 -3.14 -7.80 3.44
CA ALA A 44 -3.20 -8.50 2.16
C ALA A 44 -3.38 -7.54 0.97
N ALA A 45 -4.26 -6.53 1.11
CA ALA A 45 -4.44 -5.51 0.08
C ALA A 45 -3.19 -4.65 -0.09
N LEU A 46 -2.52 -4.28 1.01
CA LEU A 46 -1.26 -3.55 0.97
C LEU A 46 -0.17 -4.33 0.22
N GLN A 47 -0.06 -5.64 0.43
CA GLN A 47 0.90 -6.47 -0.32
C GLN A 47 0.64 -6.41 -1.84
N GLN A 48 -0.62 -6.45 -2.28
CA GLN A 48 -0.94 -6.30 -3.70
C GLN A 48 -0.64 -4.89 -4.21
N HIS A 49 -0.93 -3.84 -3.44
CA HIS A 49 -0.60 -2.47 -3.82
C HIS A 49 0.91 -2.25 -3.99
N ILE A 50 1.74 -2.82 -3.12
CA ILE A 50 3.20 -2.73 -3.23
C ILE A 50 3.69 -3.40 -4.52
N LYS A 51 3.17 -4.58 -4.84
CA LYS A 51 3.49 -5.25 -6.09
C LYS A 51 3.09 -4.38 -7.28
N ARG A 52 1.90 -3.78 -7.25
CA ARG A 52 1.40 -2.95 -8.36
C ARG A 52 2.24 -1.69 -8.55
N ALA A 53 2.60 -1.03 -7.46
CA ALA A 53 3.49 0.13 -7.48
C ALA A 53 4.88 -0.23 -8.04
N SER A 54 5.41 -1.40 -7.69
CA SER A 54 6.67 -1.91 -8.24
C SER A 54 6.57 -2.14 -9.75
N LEU A 55 5.51 -2.78 -10.23
CA LEU A 55 5.26 -2.96 -11.67
C LEU A 55 5.20 -1.62 -12.40
N GLN A 56 4.44 -0.65 -11.86
CA GLN A 56 4.32 0.69 -12.44
C GLN A 56 5.68 1.39 -12.53
N GLY A 57 6.48 1.32 -11.47
CA GLY A 57 7.85 1.86 -11.46
C GLY A 57 8.74 1.22 -12.53
N ASN A 58 8.64 -0.10 -12.70
CA ASN A 58 9.38 -0.82 -13.76
C ASN A 58 8.96 -0.39 -15.17
N CYS A 59 7.66 -0.18 -15.41
CA CYS A 59 7.19 0.33 -16.69
C CYS A 59 7.71 1.76 -16.95
N TRP A 60 7.64 2.63 -15.95
CA TRP A 60 8.12 4.01 -16.07
C TRP A 60 9.63 4.12 -16.25
N ASN A 61 10.41 3.21 -15.67
CA ASN A 61 11.85 3.17 -15.88
C ASN A 61 12.25 2.85 -17.33
N GLN A 62 11.31 2.37 -18.14
CA GLN A 62 11.56 1.95 -19.53
C GLN A 62 11.01 2.95 -20.56
N THR A 63 10.58 4.15 -20.15
CA THR A 63 9.90 5.11 -21.05
C THR A 63 10.75 5.58 -22.23
N LEU A 64 12.08 5.49 -22.14
CA LEU A 64 13.01 5.91 -23.20
C LEU A 64 13.49 4.73 -24.06
N VAL A 65 13.13 3.50 -23.71
CA VAL A 65 13.52 2.31 -24.47
C VAL A 65 12.53 2.14 -25.61
N LEU A 66 13.03 1.99 -26.84
CA LEU A 66 12.20 1.67 -27.99
C LEU A 66 11.73 0.20 -27.89
N ASN A 67 10.42 -0.03 -27.87
CA ASN A 67 9.79 -1.36 -27.72
C ASN A 67 10.28 -2.14 -26.48
N PRO A 68 10.03 -1.64 -25.26
CA PRO A 68 10.45 -2.31 -24.04
C PRO A 68 9.67 -3.62 -23.82
N GLU A 69 10.37 -4.64 -23.32
CA GLU A 69 9.72 -5.85 -22.85
C GLU A 69 9.20 -5.61 -21.42
N LEU A 70 7.87 -5.52 -21.29
CA LEU A 70 7.24 -5.23 -20.01
C LEU A 70 6.94 -6.50 -19.21
N PRO A 71 6.98 -6.45 -17.87
CA PRO A 71 6.61 -7.59 -17.05
C PRO A 71 5.14 -7.95 -17.24
N ILE A 72 4.81 -9.25 -17.23
CA ILE A 72 3.43 -9.72 -17.32
C ILE A 72 2.67 -9.28 -16.06
N PRO A 73 1.51 -8.61 -16.16
CA PRO A 73 0.80 -8.07 -15.00
C PRO A 73 0.28 -9.13 -14.01
N SER A 74 0.00 -10.35 -14.48
CA SER A 74 -0.53 -11.44 -13.65
C SER A 74 0.46 -11.82 -12.54
N GLY A 75 0.14 -11.45 -11.30
CA GLY A 75 0.98 -11.71 -10.12
C GLY A 75 1.50 -10.45 -9.43
N TRP A 76 1.34 -9.28 -10.06
CA TRP A 76 1.79 -7.99 -9.54
C TRP A 76 0.69 -7.18 -8.83
N GLY A 77 -0.35 -7.87 -8.34
CA GLY A 77 -1.40 -7.29 -7.49
C GLY A 77 -2.55 -6.65 -8.21
#